data_AF-A0A084SS64-F1
#
_entry.id   AF-A0A084SS64-F1
#
_cell.length_a   1.000
_cell.length_b   1.000
_cell.length_c   1.000
_cell.angle_alpha   90.00
_cell.angle_beta   90.00
_cell.angle_gamma   90.00
#
_symmetry.space_group_name_H-M   'P 1'
#
loop_
_entity.id
_entity.type
_entity.pdbx_description
1 polymer ?
#
loop_
_entity_poly.entity_id
_entity_poly.type
_entity_poly.pdbx_seq_one_letter_code
_entity_poly.pdbx_strand_id
1 'polypeptide(L)'
;MTVKYWIHAPGLERWSRLFISPQPEMGNVYVATVVYHHLVEGKDSLGEFREVLDVSHKNFVGQTEEEALKQARTWLENEFGEKVHIKRL
;
A
#
# COMPACT_ATOMS: atom_id res chain seq x y z
N MET A 1 17.03 1.74 9.40
CA MET A 1 15.89 1.37 10.28
C MET A 1 14.63 1.38 9.42
N THR A 2 13.75 0.38 9.53
CA THR A 2 12.49 0.34 8.78
C THR A 2 11.33 0.79 9.67
N VAL A 3 10.56 1.75 9.20
CA VAL A 3 9.35 2.23 9.87
C VAL A 3 8.14 1.47 9.33
N LYS A 4 7.22 1.06 10.21
CA LYS A 4 6.06 0.24 9.85
C LYS A 4 4.77 0.99 10.18
N TYR A 5 3.74 0.83 9.36
CA TYR A 5 2.42 1.43 9.57
C TYR A 5 1.31 0.43 9.26
N TRP A 6 0.19 0.57 9.97
CA TRP A 6 -1.11 0.04 9.55
C TRP A 6 -1.77 1.02 8.58
N ILE A 7 -2.44 0.47 7.57
CA ILE A 7 -3.27 1.23 6.63
C ILE A 7 -4.72 0.76 6.77
N HIS A 8 -5.64 1.72 6.85
CA HIS A 8 -7.07 1.47 6.78
C HIS A 8 -7.68 2.38 5.72
N ALA A 9 -8.40 1.82 4.75
CA ALA A 9 -9.13 2.58 3.75
C ALA A 9 -10.41 1.82 3.36
N PRO A 10 -11.46 2.51 2.90
CA PRO A 10 -12.59 1.85 2.23
C PRO A 10 -12.08 1.03 1.02
N GLY A 11 -12.54 -0.21 0.86
CA GLY A 11 -12.07 -1.08 -0.24
C GLY A 11 -10.75 -1.81 0.02
N LEU A 12 -10.10 -1.57 1.17
CA LEU A 12 -9.00 -2.39 1.66
C LEU A 12 -9.45 -3.30 2.79
N GLU A 13 -8.94 -4.53 2.78
CA GLU A 13 -9.04 -5.41 3.92
C GLU A 13 -8.14 -4.96 5.07
N ARG A 14 -8.54 -5.30 6.30
CA ARG A 14 -7.93 -4.83 7.57
C ARG A 14 -6.46 -5.17 7.76
N TRP A 15 -5.86 -5.99 6.90
CA TRP A 15 -4.48 -6.47 7.04
C TRP A 15 -3.45 -5.73 6.18
N SER A 16 -3.80 -4.58 5.60
CA SER A 16 -2.92 -3.78 4.75
C SER A 16 -1.83 -3.01 5.54
N ARG A 17 -0.61 -2.93 4.98
CA ARG A 17 0.61 -2.46 5.64
C ARG A 17 1.39 -1.47 4.76
N LEU A 18 2.06 -0.51 5.41
CA LEU A 18 3.09 0.33 4.80
C LEU A 18 4.44 0.09 5.49
N PHE A 19 5.50 0.00 4.72
CA PHE A 19 6.87 -0.06 5.21
C PHE A 19 7.68 1.05 4.56
N ILE A 20 8.45 1.81 5.34
CA ILE A 20 9.39 2.79 4.80
C ILE A 20 10.80 2.42 5.24
N SER A 21 11.70 2.31 4.27
CA SER A 21 13.10 1.98 4.53
C SER A 21 14.03 2.81 3.64
N PRO A 22 15.17 3.28 4.19
CA PRO A 22 16.22 3.86 3.37
C PRO A 22 16.80 2.79 2.44
N GLN A 23 17.22 3.17 1.25
CA GLN A 23 17.93 2.34 0.26
C GLN A 23 19.32 2.97 0.02
N PRO A 24 20.31 2.72 0.90
CA PRO A 24 21.62 3.37 0.84
C PRO A 24 22.36 3.16 -0.47
N GLU A 25 22.13 2.03 -1.14
CA GLU A 25 22.69 1.69 -2.44
C GLU A 25 22.22 2.63 -3.56
N MET A 26 21.11 3.33 -3.37
CA MET A 26 20.56 4.32 -4.29
C MET A 26 20.82 5.77 -3.83
N GLY A 27 21.67 5.97 -2.81
CA GLY A 27 21.96 7.27 -2.19
C GLY A 27 20.98 7.64 -1.07
N ASN A 28 20.64 8.92 -0.94
CA ASN A 28 19.65 9.40 0.04
C ASN A 28 18.22 9.13 -0.44
N VAL A 29 17.89 7.86 -0.62
CA VAL A 29 16.59 7.42 -1.13
C VAL A 29 15.85 6.63 -0.05
N TYR A 30 14.55 6.89 0.08
CA TYR A 30 13.61 6.15 0.91
C TYR A 30 12.56 5.50 0.02
N VAL A 31 12.29 4.22 0.27
CA VAL A 31 11.24 3.48 -0.43
C VAL A 31 10.11 3.18 0.55
N ALA A 32 8.90 3.61 0.17
CA ALA A 32 7.66 3.24 0.81
C ALA A 32 7.02 2.08 0.04
N THR A 33 6.91 0.92 0.67
CA THR A 33 6.23 -0.26 0.13
C THR A 33 4.86 -0.41 0.77
N VAL A 34 3.82 -0.26 -0.03
CA VAL A 34 2.45 -0.60 0.37
C VAL A 34 2.20 -2.07 0.03
N VAL A 35 1.77 -2.85 1.01
CA VAL A 35 1.22 -4.20 0.82
C VAL A 35 -0.25 -4.14 1.20
N TYR A 36 -1.14 -4.45 0.26
CA TYR A 36 -2.57 -4.26 0.44
C TYR A 36 -3.36 -5.47 -0.02
N HIS A 37 -4.47 -5.67 0.65
CA HIS A 37 -5.39 -6.78 0.43
C HIS A 37 -6.70 -6.19 -0.07
N HIS A 38 -7.18 -6.62 -1.23
CA HIS A 38 -8.38 -6.07 -1.86
C HIS A 38 -9.19 -7.17 -2.54
N LEU A 39 -10.50 -6.93 -2.68
CA LEU A 39 -11.38 -7.83 -3.41
C LEU A 39 -11.31 -7.51 -4.89
N VAL A 40 -11.05 -8.53 -5.70
CA VAL A 40 -11.10 -8.45 -7.15
C VAL A 40 -12.18 -9.39 -7.67
N GLU A 41 -12.83 -9.02 -8.77
CA GLU A 41 -13.70 -9.92 -9.50
C GLU A 41 -12.85 -10.96 -10.23
N GLY A 42 -12.87 -12.20 -9.72
CA GLY A 42 -12.29 -13.35 -10.37
C GLY A 42 -13.37 -14.15 -11.11
N LYS A 43 -12.97 -14.86 -12.18
CA LYS A 43 -13.80 -15.93 -12.74
C LYS A 43 -13.27 -17.26 -12.24
N ASP A 44 -14.17 -18.12 -11.77
CA ASP A 44 -13.80 -19.49 -11.46
C ASP A 44 -13.62 -20.34 -12.74
N SER A 45 -13.27 -21.61 -12.57
CA SER A 45 -13.07 -22.55 -13.69
C SER A 45 -14.31 -22.80 -14.54
N LEU A 46 -15.50 -22.42 -14.05
CA LEU A 46 -16.78 -22.54 -14.76
C LEU A 46 -17.19 -21.20 -15.42
N GLY A 47 -16.40 -20.14 -15.23
CA GLY A 47 -16.65 -18.81 -15.78
C GLY A 47 -17.60 -17.96 -14.94
N GLU A 48 -17.98 -18.40 -13.73
CA GLU A 48 -18.82 -17.62 -12.82
C GLU A 48 -17.99 -16.56 -12.10
N PHE A 49 -18.55 -15.36 -11.96
CA PHE A 49 -17.92 -14.26 -11.24
C PHE A 49 -17.98 -14.53 -9.72
N ARG A 50 -16.83 -14.48 -9.06
CA ARG A 50 -16.71 -14.54 -7.61
C ARG A 50 -15.70 -13.50 -7.11
N GLU A 51 -15.98 -12.91 -5.96
CA GLU A 51 -15.03 -12.06 -5.27
C GLU A 51 -13.88 -12.92 -4.73
N VAL A 52 -12.66 -12.59 -5.12
CA VAL A 52 -11.43 -13.24 -4.67
C VAL A 52 -10.60 -12.22 -3.92
N LEU A 53 -10.09 -12.62 -2.75
CA LEU A 53 -9.14 -11.79 -2.02
C LEU A 53 -7.77 -11.88 -2.70
N ASP A 54 -7.29 -10.75 -3.22
CA ASP A 54 -5.96 -10.64 -3.82
C ASP A 54 -5.01 -9.81 -2.94
N VAL A 55 -3.73 -10.20 -2.97
CA VAL A 55 -2.65 -9.53 -2.25
C VAL A 55 -1.72 -8.87 -3.27
N SER A 56 -1.69 -7.54 -3.24
CA SER A 56 -0.90 -6.73 -4.17
C SER A 56 0.07 -5.82 -3.42
N HIS A 57 1.08 -5.32 -4.13
CA HIS A 57 2.04 -4.38 -3.57
C HIS A 57 2.46 -3.30 -4.56
N LYS A 58 2.84 -2.14 -4.03
CA LYS A 58 3.32 -1.00 -4.82
C LYS A 58 4.39 -0.22 -4.07
N ASN A 59 5.40 0.25 -4.80
CA ASN A 59 6.53 0.98 -4.25
C ASN A 59 6.48 2.46 -4.65
N PHE A 60 6.87 3.33 -3.72
CA PHE A 60 6.99 4.77 -3.91
C PHE A 60 8.36 5.23 -3.42
N VAL A 61 8.95 6.18 -4.12
CA VAL A 61 10.34 6.60 -3.91
C VAL A 61 10.37 8.08 -3.53
N GLY A 62 11.03 8.42 -2.42
CA GLY A 62 11.25 9.80 -2.01
C GLY A 62 12.69 10.02 -1.56
N GLN A 63 13.14 11.28 -1.56
CA GLN A 63 14.45 11.66 -1.02
C GLN A 63 14.42 11.70 0.51
N THR A 64 13.23 11.75 1.11
CA THR A 64 12.99 11.68 2.56
C THR A 64 11.92 10.64 2.89
N GLU A 65 11.88 10.19 4.16
CA GLU A 65 10.80 9.34 4.68
C GLU A 65 9.43 9.99 4.48
N GLU A 66 9.33 11.30 4.72
CA GLU A 66 8.08 12.05 4.59
C GLU A 66 7.60 12.14 3.13
N GLU A 67 8.52 12.34 2.19
CA GLU A 67 8.19 12.39 0.76
C GLU A 67 7.68 11.02 0.26
N ALA A 68 8.38 9.95 0.60
CA ALA A 68 7.98 8.59 0.22
C ALA A 68 6.60 8.24 0.83
N LEU A 69 6.37 8.63 2.09
CA LEU A 69 5.08 8.47 2.75
C LEU A 69 3.97 9.28 2.05
N LYS A 70 4.24 10.54 1.70
CA LYS A 70 3.29 11.43 1.03
C LYS A 70 2.87 10.86 -0.32
N GLN A 71 3.80 10.35 -1.12
CA GLN A 71 3.47 9.72 -2.40
C GLN A 71 2.61 8.46 -2.23
N ALA A 72 2.96 7.59 -1.28
CA ALA A 72 2.16 6.41 -0.97
C ALA A 72 0.73 6.78 -0.52
N ARG A 73 0.61 7.81 0.33
CA ARG A 73 -0.68 8.33 0.79
C ARG A 73 -1.53 8.87 -0.34
N THR A 74 -0.97 9.73 -1.19
CA THR A 74 -1.70 10.31 -2.33
C THR A 74 -2.20 9.22 -3.28
N TRP A 75 -1.40 8.20 -3.55
CA TRP A 75 -1.88 7.06 -4.35
C TRP A 75 -3.00 6.30 -3.65
N LEU A 76 -2.87 5.98 -2.36
CA LEU A 76 -3.92 5.29 -1.60
C LEU A 76 -5.24 6.06 -1.61
N GLU A 77 -5.19 7.38 -1.44
CA GLU A 77 -6.37 8.25 -1.44
C GLU A 77 -7.04 8.30 -2.82
N ASN A 78 -6.25 8.25 -3.90
CA ASN A 78 -6.78 8.19 -5.27
C ASN A 78 -7.37 6.82 -5.61
N GLU A 79 -6.75 5.73 -5.15
CA GLU A 79 -7.13 4.36 -5.50
C GLU A 79 -8.31 3.84 -4.66
N PHE A 80 -8.27 4.11 -3.35
CA PHE A 80 -9.22 3.56 -2.35
C PHE A 80 -10.12 4.64 -1.71
N GLY A 81 -9.99 5.89 -2.14
CA GLY A 81 -10.80 7.03 -1.70
C GLY A 81 -10.19 7.86 -0.57
N GLU A 82 -10.72 9.07 -0.38
CA GLU A 82 -10.13 10.13 0.48
C GLU A 82 -10.06 9.81 2.00
N LYS A 83 -10.58 8.67 2.46
CA LYS A 83 -10.66 8.31 3.89
C LYS A 83 -9.53 7.36 4.35
N VAL A 84 -8.36 7.40 3.72
CA VAL A 84 -7.22 6.57 4.10
C VAL A 84 -6.64 7.03 5.43
N HIS A 85 -6.59 6.13 6.42
CA HIS A 85 -5.97 6.33 7.72
C HIS A 85 -4.69 5.50 7.83
N ILE A 86 -3.55 6.17 8.06
CA ILE A 86 -2.24 5.53 8.23
C ILE A 86 -1.78 5.73 9.67
N LYS A 87 -1.58 4.64 10.40
CA LYS A 87 -1.15 4.66 11.81
C LYS A 87 0.21 3.98 11.95
N ARG A 88 1.21 4.70 12.48
CA ARG A 88 2.54 4.16 12.78
C ARG A 88 2.45 3.06 13.85
N LEU A 89 3.27 2.03 13.68
CA LEU A 89 3.51 0.96 14.68
C LEU A 89 4.60 1.33 15.67
#